data_AF-A0A1F3ZU21-F1
#
_entry.id   AF-A0A1F3ZU21-F1
#
_cell.length_a   1.000
_cell.length_b   1.000
_cell.length_c   1.000
_cell.angle_alpha   90.00
_cell.angle_beta   90.00
_cell.angle_gamma   90.00
#
_symmetry.space_group_name_H-M   'P 1'
#
loop_
_entity.id
_entity.type
_entity.pdbx_description
1 polymer ?
#
loop_
_entity_poly.entity_id
_entity_poly.type
_entity_poly.pdbx_seq_one_letter_code
_entity_poly.pdbx_strand_id
1 'polypeptide(L)'
;MTRALEWLLSPISGATDHDPSSGTYLHGRLMVLAWGFLVPVGILLSRFYKVTPGQDWPRVLNNPFWFNSHRAFAYGAGVLMLAAVVVIVLEDPRPPWRSFHAGIGWCVVIAGWLQLLSSHLRGAMGGPTQPGTPVPLRNWQWSQVPRAADGSGPRIDWPGDHYNMLRTRVVFEVLHKVCGYGLLAVSALTLVTGLLAADALNWMWVALLLWWLVCAAVFIVLQHQGQAIDCYQAIWGIDEALPGNRMKPIGWWGIRRYSSANVAAAPYPRRARGG
;
A
#
# COMPACT_ATOMS: atom_id res chain seq x y z
N MET A 1 23.05 37.32 -0.40
CA MET A 1 22.55 35.94 -0.50
C MET A 1 23.19 35.30 -1.73
N THR A 2 23.39 33.99 -1.83
CA THR A 2 23.94 33.39 -3.06
C THR A 2 22.86 33.30 -4.13
N ARG A 3 23.20 33.47 -5.43
CA ARG A 3 22.23 33.34 -6.55
C ARG A 3 21.41 32.05 -6.50
N ALA A 4 22.01 30.95 -6.02
CA ALA A 4 21.33 29.68 -5.86
C ALA A 4 20.24 29.72 -4.78
N LEU A 5 20.51 30.37 -3.64
CA LEU A 5 19.53 30.51 -2.56
C LEU A 5 18.38 31.44 -2.96
N GLU A 6 18.66 32.50 -3.73
CA GLU A 6 17.63 33.37 -4.32
C GLU A 6 16.70 32.59 -5.25
N TRP A 7 17.24 31.77 -6.15
CA TRP A 7 16.44 30.93 -7.04
C TRP A 7 15.59 29.90 -6.28
N LEU A 8 16.17 29.24 -5.26
CA LEU A 8 15.44 28.26 -4.45
C LEU A 8 14.22 28.88 -3.75
N LEU A 9 14.33 30.14 -3.34
CA LEU A 9 13.28 30.89 -2.65
C LEU A 9 12.36 31.67 -3.59
N SER A 10 12.59 31.65 -4.91
CA SER A 10 11.68 32.27 -5.87
C SER A 10 10.56 31.30 -6.28
N PRO A 11 9.38 31.82 -6.63
CA PRO A 11 8.33 31.06 -7.30
C PRO A 11 8.82 30.40 -8.60
N ILE A 12 8.16 29.30 -9.00
CA ILE A 12 8.44 28.60 -10.26
C ILE A 12 8.21 29.52 -11.47
N SER A 13 7.21 30.40 -11.41
CA SER A 13 6.91 31.38 -12.47
C SER A 13 8.00 32.44 -12.65
N GLY A 14 8.86 32.64 -11.66
CA GLY A 14 9.79 33.77 -11.58
C GLY A 14 9.17 35.06 -11.05
N ALA A 15 7.96 35.02 -10.50
CA ALA A 15 7.33 36.15 -9.82
C ALA A 15 8.18 36.64 -8.62
N THR A 16 7.99 37.91 -8.24
CA THR A 16 8.71 38.52 -7.11
C THR A 16 8.17 38.08 -5.76
N ASP A 17 6.88 37.76 -5.70
CA ASP A 17 6.16 37.46 -4.47
C ASP A 17 5.50 36.07 -4.54
N HIS A 18 5.53 35.36 -3.42
CA HIS A 18 4.82 34.09 -3.22
C HIS A 18 3.78 34.30 -2.13
N ASP A 19 2.54 34.63 -2.51
CA ASP A 19 1.45 34.91 -1.57
C ASP A 19 0.21 34.03 -1.84
N PRO A 20 0.32 32.70 -1.66
CA PRO A 20 -0.85 31.83 -1.70
C PRO A 20 -1.74 32.07 -0.48
N SER A 21 -3.05 31.93 -0.67
CA SER A 21 -4.00 31.96 0.45
C SER A 21 -3.69 30.89 1.51
N SER A 22 -4.03 31.18 2.76
CA SER A 22 -3.77 30.29 3.91
C SER A 22 -4.32 28.87 3.71
N GLY A 23 -5.52 28.72 3.14
CA GLY A 23 -6.11 27.42 2.86
C GLY A 23 -5.41 26.68 1.73
N THR A 24 -4.99 27.37 0.67
CA THR A 24 -4.12 26.78 -0.38
C THR A 24 -2.82 26.24 0.23
N TYR A 25 -2.20 27.02 1.11
CA TYR A 25 -0.96 26.63 1.78
C TYR A 25 -1.14 25.38 2.67
N LEU A 26 -2.17 25.37 3.50
CA LEU A 26 -2.48 24.25 4.39
C LEU A 26 -2.89 23.00 3.60
N HIS A 27 -3.72 23.16 2.58
CA HIS A 27 -4.11 22.09 1.66
C HIS A 27 -2.89 21.41 1.04
N GLY A 28 -1.98 22.21 0.43
CA GLY A 28 -0.77 21.70 -0.21
C GLY A 28 0.11 20.91 0.76
N ARG A 29 0.38 21.45 1.96
CA ARG A 29 1.19 20.78 2.99
C ARG A 29 0.60 19.45 3.44
N LEU A 30 -0.70 19.42 3.71
CA LEU A 30 -1.39 18.21 4.14
C LEU A 30 -1.40 17.15 3.03
N MET A 31 -1.63 17.55 1.77
CA MET A 31 -1.58 16.64 0.62
C MET A 31 -0.18 16.11 0.34
N VAL A 32 0.87 16.94 0.45
CA VAL A 32 2.27 16.50 0.33
C VAL A 32 2.63 15.50 1.44
N LEU A 33 2.23 15.77 2.68
CA LEU A 33 2.47 14.82 3.78
C LEU A 33 1.71 13.50 3.55
N ALA A 34 0.43 13.55 3.17
CA ALA A 34 -0.39 12.37 2.94
C ALA A 34 0.11 11.54 1.74
N TRP A 35 0.13 12.15 0.56
CA TRP A 35 0.36 11.46 -0.71
C TRP A 35 1.81 11.46 -1.16
N GLY A 36 2.58 12.48 -0.80
CA GLY A 36 4.01 12.56 -1.11
C GLY A 36 4.88 11.78 -0.13
N PHE A 37 4.43 11.56 1.11
CA PHE A 37 5.25 10.90 2.15
C PHE A 37 4.59 9.65 2.75
N LEU A 38 3.44 9.76 3.41
CA LEU A 38 2.85 8.64 4.15
C LEU A 38 2.48 7.46 3.24
N VAL A 39 1.85 7.72 2.09
CA VAL A 39 1.45 6.66 1.14
C VAL A 39 2.67 5.92 0.54
N PRO A 40 3.69 6.59 -0.04
CA PRO A 40 4.89 5.92 -0.53
C PRO A 40 5.59 5.06 0.53
N VAL A 41 5.76 5.58 1.75
CA VAL A 41 6.36 4.84 2.87
C VAL A 41 5.50 3.62 3.23
N GLY A 42 4.17 3.80 3.34
CA GLY A 42 3.24 2.71 3.60
C GLY A 42 3.31 1.59 2.55
N ILE A 43 3.52 1.93 1.27
CA ILE A 43 3.69 0.96 0.17
C ILE A 43 5.03 0.24 0.28
N LEU A 44 6.13 0.94 0.57
CA LEU A 44 7.45 0.31 0.76
C LEU A 44 7.42 -0.70 1.92
N LEU A 45 6.80 -0.32 3.05
CA LEU A 45 6.65 -1.19 4.21
C LEU A 45 5.81 -2.44 3.91
N SER A 46 4.65 -2.29 3.27
CA SER A 46 3.79 -3.43 2.94
C SER A 46 4.39 -4.35 1.88
N ARG A 47 5.22 -3.80 0.99
CA ARG A 47 5.87 -4.58 -0.07
C ARG A 47 7.02 -5.41 0.48
N PHE A 48 7.96 -4.79 1.21
CA PHE A 48 9.27 -5.39 1.52
C PHE A 48 9.43 -5.91 2.95
N TYR A 49 8.59 -5.48 3.90
CA TYR A 49 8.78 -5.82 5.32
C TYR A 49 7.78 -6.84 5.86
N LYS A 50 7.18 -7.66 4.97
CA LYS A 50 6.30 -8.76 5.41
C LYS A 50 7.02 -9.79 6.28
N VAL A 51 8.31 -9.94 6.03
CA VAL A 51 9.29 -10.58 6.90
C VAL A 51 10.30 -9.51 7.28
N THR A 52 10.50 -9.28 8.58
CA THR A 52 11.40 -8.21 9.05
C THR A 52 12.83 -8.70 9.23
N PRO A 53 13.83 -7.80 9.20
CA PRO A 53 15.21 -8.16 9.51
C PRO A 53 15.32 -8.93 10.83
N GLY A 54 15.94 -10.10 10.79
CA GLY A 54 16.16 -10.94 11.97
C GLY A 54 14.97 -11.83 12.38
N GLN A 55 13.84 -11.77 11.66
CA GLN A 55 12.75 -12.73 11.85
C GLN A 55 13.21 -14.13 11.42
N ASP A 56 12.88 -15.14 12.22
CA ASP A 56 13.21 -16.54 11.95
C ASP A 56 12.22 -17.17 10.96
N TRP A 57 12.12 -16.61 9.77
CA TRP A 57 11.23 -17.10 8.72
C TRP A 57 11.88 -18.26 7.94
N PRO A 58 11.16 -19.34 7.61
CA PRO A 58 9.71 -19.56 7.69
C PRO A 58 9.20 -20.21 9.00
N ARG A 59 10.02 -20.34 10.05
CA ARG A 59 9.59 -20.96 11.33
C ARG A 59 8.66 -20.05 12.13
N VAL A 60 8.93 -18.76 12.11
CA VAL A 60 8.11 -17.70 12.69
C VAL A 60 7.41 -16.96 11.56
N LEU A 61 6.08 -17.07 11.57
CA LEU A 61 5.20 -16.55 10.53
C LEU A 61 4.38 -15.37 11.04
N ASN A 62 3.70 -14.68 10.12
CA ASN A 62 2.67 -13.68 10.41
C ASN A 62 3.12 -12.54 11.32
N ASN A 63 4.25 -11.92 10.99
CA ASN A 63 4.68 -10.69 11.65
C ASN A 63 3.70 -9.55 11.34
N PRO A 64 3.08 -8.88 12.34
CA PRO A 64 2.06 -7.87 12.09
C PRO A 64 2.64 -6.50 11.71
N PHE A 65 3.96 -6.30 11.78
CA PHE A 65 4.62 -5.01 11.55
C PHE A 65 4.18 -4.36 10.24
N TRP A 66 4.38 -5.04 9.11
CA TRP A 66 4.05 -4.50 7.79
C TRP A 66 2.58 -4.11 7.66
N PHE A 67 1.68 -4.93 8.21
CA PHE A 67 0.24 -4.73 8.10
C PHE A 67 -0.21 -3.55 8.97
N ASN A 68 0.26 -3.51 10.23
CA ASN A 68 -0.06 -2.44 11.16
C ASN A 68 0.51 -1.11 10.69
N SER A 69 1.77 -1.08 10.24
CA SER A 69 2.37 0.13 9.70
C SER A 69 1.66 0.59 8.44
N HIS A 70 1.47 -0.29 7.44
CA HIS A 70 0.76 0.07 6.20
C HIS A 70 -0.63 0.66 6.48
N ARG A 71 -1.39 0.03 7.39
CA ARG A 71 -2.70 0.51 7.82
C ARG A 71 -2.63 1.85 8.53
N ALA A 72 -1.68 2.04 9.44
CA ALA A 72 -1.51 3.32 10.16
C ALA A 72 -1.17 4.47 9.18
N PHE A 73 -0.23 4.25 8.26
CA PHE A 73 0.11 5.22 7.21
C PHE A 73 -1.08 5.52 6.30
N ALA A 74 -1.83 4.50 5.88
CA ALA A 74 -3.01 4.68 5.02
C ALA A 74 -4.13 5.47 5.71
N TYR A 75 -4.44 5.19 6.98
CA TYR A 75 -5.42 5.97 7.75
C TYR A 75 -4.93 7.39 8.04
N GLY A 76 -3.65 7.56 8.39
CA GLY A 76 -3.06 8.88 8.56
C GLY A 76 -3.19 9.72 7.29
N ALA A 77 -2.86 9.14 6.14
CA ALA A 77 -3.03 9.80 4.84
C ALA A 77 -4.51 10.14 4.56
N GLY A 78 -5.44 9.22 4.86
CA GLY A 78 -6.88 9.46 4.71
C GLY A 78 -7.40 10.63 5.54
N VAL A 79 -6.98 10.73 6.81
CA VAL A 79 -7.35 11.84 7.71
C VAL A 79 -6.78 13.16 7.21
N LEU A 80 -5.50 13.20 6.85
CA LEU A 80 -4.86 14.41 6.32
C LEU A 80 -5.49 14.86 4.99
N MET A 81 -5.78 13.90 4.10
CA MET A 81 -6.48 14.17 2.84
C MET A 81 -7.87 14.75 3.08
N LEU A 82 -8.64 14.21 4.03
CA LEU A 82 -9.95 14.74 4.38
C LEU A 82 -9.85 16.17 4.90
N ALA A 83 -8.95 16.42 5.85
CA ALA A 83 -8.72 17.75 6.40
C ALA A 83 -8.32 18.74 5.28
N ALA A 84 -7.43 18.33 4.37
CA ALA A 84 -6.99 19.15 3.24
C ALA A 84 -8.14 19.48 2.27
N VAL A 85 -9.04 18.53 2.00
CA VAL A 85 -10.23 18.75 1.16
C VAL A 85 -11.21 19.69 1.87
N VAL A 86 -11.47 19.48 3.17
CA VAL A 86 -12.36 20.36 3.93
C VAL A 86 -11.84 21.79 3.93
N VAL A 87 -10.55 22.00 4.20
CA VAL A 87 -9.93 23.33 4.19
C VAL A 87 -10.10 24.01 2.83
N ILE A 88 -9.76 23.34 1.72
CA ILE A 88 -9.81 23.98 0.41
C ILE A 88 -11.23 24.21 -0.09
N VAL A 89 -12.19 23.33 0.25
CA VAL A 89 -13.60 23.48 -0.13
C VAL A 89 -14.28 24.60 0.66
N LEU A 90 -13.91 24.79 1.93
CA LEU A 90 -14.42 25.90 2.73
C LEU A 90 -13.88 27.26 2.26
N GLU A 91 -12.64 27.29 1.75
CA GLU A 91 -12.02 28.52 1.22
C GLU A 91 -12.50 28.85 -0.21
N ASP A 92 -12.61 27.85 -1.09
CA ASP A 92 -13.06 28.03 -2.47
C ASP A 92 -14.03 26.91 -2.89
N PRO A 93 -15.35 27.07 -2.68
CA PRO A 93 -16.37 26.02 -2.88
C PRO A 93 -16.73 25.79 -4.36
N ARG A 94 -15.76 25.92 -5.27
CA ARG A 94 -15.94 25.76 -6.72
C ARG A 94 -15.96 24.29 -7.15
N PRO A 95 -16.56 24.00 -8.32
CA PRO A 95 -16.70 22.63 -8.80
C PRO A 95 -15.37 21.93 -9.09
N PRO A 96 -15.33 20.58 -8.99
CA PRO A 96 -14.15 19.73 -9.22
C PRO A 96 -13.41 19.93 -10.55
N TRP A 97 -14.09 20.33 -11.61
CA TRP A 97 -13.54 20.42 -12.98
C TRP A 97 -13.04 21.81 -13.36
N ARG A 98 -12.89 22.73 -12.40
CA ARG A 98 -12.39 24.10 -12.66
C ARG A 98 -10.96 24.15 -13.21
N SER A 99 -10.16 23.13 -12.91
CA SER A 99 -8.78 23.02 -13.35
C SER A 99 -8.38 21.56 -13.48
N PHE A 100 -7.30 21.31 -14.24
CA PHE A 100 -6.75 19.97 -14.38
C PHE A 100 -6.38 19.36 -13.03
N HIS A 101 -5.69 20.12 -12.17
CA HIS A 101 -5.32 19.71 -10.81
C HIS A 101 -6.55 19.31 -9.98
N ALA A 102 -7.61 20.12 -9.99
CA ALA A 102 -8.83 19.82 -9.23
C ALA A 102 -9.50 18.53 -9.73
N GLY A 103 -9.60 18.36 -11.05
CA GLY A 103 -10.22 17.17 -11.64
C GLY A 103 -9.51 15.88 -11.25
N ILE A 104 -8.19 15.82 -11.45
CA ILE A 104 -7.40 14.63 -11.08
C ILE A 104 -7.30 14.47 -9.56
N GLY A 105 -7.30 15.57 -8.80
CA GLY A 105 -7.31 15.55 -7.34
C GLY A 105 -8.57 14.89 -6.78
N TRP A 106 -9.75 15.19 -7.32
CA TRP A 106 -10.98 14.50 -6.93
C TRP A 106 -10.99 13.02 -7.31
N CYS A 107 -10.41 12.63 -8.45
CA CYS A 107 -10.19 11.23 -8.77
C CYS A 107 -9.31 10.54 -7.71
N VAL A 108 -8.23 11.20 -7.25
CA VAL A 108 -7.36 10.68 -6.19
C VAL A 108 -8.12 10.52 -4.88
N VAL A 109 -8.91 11.53 -4.49
CA VAL A 109 -9.71 11.51 -3.24
C VAL A 109 -10.72 10.36 -3.25
N ILE A 110 -11.51 10.23 -4.31
CA ILE A 110 -12.54 9.20 -4.43
C ILE A 110 -11.89 7.81 -4.46
N ALA A 111 -10.88 7.61 -5.30
CA ALA A 111 -10.20 6.32 -5.39
C ALA A 111 -9.47 5.96 -4.09
N GLY A 112 -8.88 6.93 -3.40
CA GLY A 112 -8.23 6.73 -2.09
C GLY A 112 -9.20 6.27 -1.02
N TRP A 113 -10.37 6.89 -0.94
CA TRP A 113 -11.44 6.44 -0.03
C TRP A 113 -11.97 5.05 -0.39
N LEU A 114 -12.16 4.76 -1.69
CA LEU A 114 -12.55 3.42 -2.13
C LEU A 114 -11.49 2.38 -1.77
N GLN A 115 -10.20 2.71 -1.85
CA GLN A 115 -9.12 1.82 -1.38
C GLN A 115 -9.21 1.55 0.12
N LEU A 116 -9.44 2.58 0.95
CA LEU A 116 -9.63 2.41 2.39
C LEU A 116 -10.87 1.57 2.72
N LEU A 117 -12.02 1.90 2.13
CA LEU A 117 -13.28 1.19 2.35
C LEU A 117 -13.21 -0.27 1.88
N SER A 118 -12.65 -0.53 0.69
CA SER A 118 -12.47 -1.89 0.18
C SER A 118 -11.57 -2.73 1.08
N SER A 119 -10.62 -2.13 1.81
CA SER A 119 -9.77 -2.84 2.77
C SER A 119 -10.56 -3.45 3.92
N HIS A 120 -11.72 -2.90 4.28
CA HIS A 120 -12.63 -3.47 5.27
C HIS A 120 -13.50 -4.60 4.71
N LEU A 121 -13.64 -4.65 3.38
CA LEU A 121 -14.43 -5.65 2.66
C LEU A 121 -13.57 -6.81 2.10
N ARG A 122 -12.30 -6.90 2.52
CA ARG A 122 -11.30 -7.86 2.00
C ARG A 122 -11.49 -9.33 2.40
N GLY A 123 -12.54 -9.63 3.17
CA GLY A 123 -12.80 -10.96 3.73
C GLY A 123 -12.01 -11.29 4.98
N ALA A 124 -12.33 -12.43 5.59
CA ALA A 124 -11.72 -12.93 6.82
C ALA A 124 -10.32 -13.51 6.56
N MET A 125 -9.42 -13.33 7.53
CA MET A 125 -8.09 -13.93 7.49
C MET A 125 -8.17 -15.45 7.63
N GLY A 126 -8.82 -15.91 8.70
CA GLY A 126 -9.10 -17.31 8.97
C GLY A 126 -7.87 -18.16 9.31
N GLY A 127 -7.88 -19.44 8.96
CA GLY A 127 -6.74 -20.34 9.09
C GLY A 127 -6.55 -20.97 10.49
N PRO A 128 -5.45 -21.74 10.69
CA PRO A 128 -5.06 -22.38 11.95
C PRO A 128 -5.03 -21.49 13.18
N THR A 129 -4.79 -20.19 12.97
CA THR A 129 -4.73 -19.18 14.01
C THR A 129 -6.11 -18.64 14.42
N GLN A 130 -7.17 -18.95 13.66
CA GLN A 130 -8.56 -18.53 13.93
C GLN A 130 -9.57 -19.66 13.60
N PRO A 131 -9.50 -20.83 14.28
CA PRO A 131 -10.33 -22.02 14.00
C PRO A 131 -11.84 -21.74 13.95
N GLY A 132 -12.30 -20.78 14.75
CA GLY A 132 -13.72 -20.48 14.94
C GLY A 132 -14.22 -19.26 14.17
N THR A 133 -13.48 -18.73 13.17
CA THR A 133 -14.02 -17.62 12.37
C THR A 133 -15.23 -18.12 11.58
N PRO A 134 -16.47 -17.66 11.88
CA PRO A 134 -17.62 -17.99 11.07
C PRO A 134 -17.39 -17.31 9.73
N VAL A 135 -17.07 -18.09 8.70
CA VAL A 135 -17.15 -17.57 7.34
C VAL A 135 -18.63 -17.65 7.00
N PRO A 136 -19.32 -16.53 6.76
CA PRO A 136 -20.63 -16.60 6.13
C PRO A 136 -20.36 -17.01 4.69
N LEU A 137 -20.11 -18.31 4.48
CA LEU A 137 -19.98 -18.86 3.14
C LEU A 137 -21.29 -18.56 2.44
N ARG A 138 -21.24 -17.70 1.42
CA ARG A 138 -22.40 -17.48 0.55
C ARG A 138 -22.77 -18.81 -0.09
N ASN A 139 -24.05 -19.01 -0.38
CA ASN A 139 -24.63 -20.28 -0.83
C ASN A 139 -23.85 -20.95 -1.99
N TRP A 140 -23.27 -20.17 -2.91
CA TRP A 140 -22.46 -20.65 -4.03
C TRP A 140 -21.02 -21.08 -3.66
N GLN A 141 -20.49 -20.69 -2.50
CA GLN A 141 -19.16 -21.11 -2.02
C GLN A 141 -19.19 -22.52 -1.43
N TRP A 142 -20.35 -22.99 -0.94
CA TRP A 142 -20.52 -24.36 -0.43
C TRP A 142 -20.33 -25.42 -1.52
N SER A 143 -20.59 -25.10 -2.78
CA SER A 143 -20.37 -26.03 -3.90
C SER A 143 -18.89 -26.26 -4.24
N GLN A 144 -17.99 -25.43 -3.69
CA GLN A 144 -16.54 -25.53 -3.93
C GLN A 144 -15.77 -26.10 -2.74
N VAL A 145 -16.43 -26.43 -1.63
CA VAL A 145 -15.79 -27.03 -0.45
C VAL A 145 -15.77 -28.55 -0.60
N PRO A 146 -14.61 -29.23 -0.54
CA PRO A 146 -14.54 -30.68 -0.54
C PRO A 146 -15.37 -31.27 0.60
N ARG A 147 -16.21 -32.28 0.30
CA ARG A 147 -16.93 -33.02 1.33
C ARG A 147 -15.97 -33.94 2.08
N ALA A 148 -16.18 -34.09 3.38
CA ALA A 148 -15.46 -35.09 4.15
C ALA A 148 -15.80 -36.48 3.61
N ALA A 149 -14.79 -37.35 3.54
CA ALA A 149 -14.96 -38.71 3.03
C ALA A 149 -15.86 -39.59 3.92
N ASP A 150 -16.06 -39.19 5.18
CA ASP A 150 -16.88 -39.89 6.17
C ASP A 150 -18.37 -39.51 6.15
N GLY A 151 -18.80 -38.65 5.21
CA GLY A 151 -20.19 -38.22 5.09
C GLY A 151 -20.63 -37.21 6.17
N SER A 152 -19.76 -36.82 7.09
CA SER A 152 -19.97 -35.59 7.86
C SER A 152 -19.96 -34.42 6.86
N GLY A 153 -20.76 -33.39 7.12
CA GLY A 153 -20.85 -32.22 6.24
C GLY A 153 -19.48 -31.59 5.92
N PRO A 154 -19.39 -30.63 4.98
CA PRO A 154 -18.12 -29.99 4.60
C PRO A 154 -17.27 -29.63 5.82
N ARG A 155 -16.17 -30.36 6.02
CA ARG A 155 -15.24 -30.15 7.12
C ARG A 155 -14.24 -29.09 6.67
N ILE A 156 -14.55 -27.84 7.01
CA ILE A 156 -13.59 -26.77 6.86
C ILE A 156 -12.72 -26.82 8.11
N ASP A 157 -11.63 -27.59 8.08
CA ASP A 157 -10.73 -27.65 9.24
C ASP A 157 -10.21 -26.24 9.60
N TRP A 158 -10.05 -25.36 8.59
CA TRP A 158 -9.62 -23.96 8.78
C TRP A 158 -10.35 -22.97 7.85
N PRO A 159 -11.45 -22.33 8.30
CA PRO A 159 -12.21 -21.37 7.50
C PRO A 159 -11.43 -20.06 7.28
N GLY A 160 -11.66 -19.35 6.16
CA GLY A 160 -11.05 -18.04 5.88
C GLY A 160 -10.93 -17.67 4.40
N ASP A 161 -11.30 -16.44 4.04
CA ASP A 161 -11.13 -15.94 2.66
C ASP A 161 -9.64 -15.86 2.27
N HIS A 162 -8.77 -15.43 3.18
CA HIS A 162 -7.33 -15.35 2.91
C HIS A 162 -6.64 -16.72 2.97
N TYR A 163 -6.91 -17.53 3.99
CA TYR A 163 -6.31 -18.87 4.08
C TYR A 163 -6.63 -19.74 2.86
N ASN A 164 -7.89 -19.75 2.41
CA ASN A 164 -8.33 -20.54 1.26
C ASN A 164 -8.19 -19.80 -0.08
N MET A 165 -7.72 -18.54 -0.08
CA MET A 165 -7.64 -17.67 -1.26
C MET A 165 -8.95 -17.66 -2.07
N LEU A 166 -10.07 -17.45 -1.38
CA LEU A 166 -11.39 -17.38 -2.01
C LEU A 166 -11.46 -16.20 -2.99
N ARG A 167 -12.40 -16.28 -3.95
CA ARG A 167 -12.59 -15.24 -4.99
C ARG A 167 -12.66 -13.82 -4.42
N THR A 168 -13.36 -13.62 -3.30
CA THR A 168 -13.45 -12.32 -2.61
C THR A 168 -12.06 -11.77 -2.28
N ARG A 169 -11.20 -12.62 -1.69
CA ARG A 169 -9.83 -12.23 -1.36
C ARG A 169 -8.99 -11.98 -2.60
N VAL A 170 -9.06 -12.87 -3.58
CA VAL A 170 -8.26 -12.76 -4.81
C VAL A 170 -8.58 -11.47 -5.56
N VAL A 171 -9.87 -11.17 -5.76
CA VAL A 171 -10.34 -9.94 -6.40
C VAL A 171 -9.87 -8.72 -5.60
N PHE A 172 -10.05 -8.74 -4.28
CA PHE A 172 -9.55 -7.68 -3.42
C PHE A 172 -8.05 -7.45 -3.60
N GLU A 173 -7.22 -8.49 -3.53
CA GLU A 173 -5.77 -8.33 -3.62
C GLU A 173 -5.31 -7.82 -4.99
N VAL A 174 -5.93 -8.29 -6.07
CA VAL A 174 -5.63 -7.80 -7.42
C VAL A 174 -6.00 -6.33 -7.54
N LEU A 175 -7.25 -5.97 -7.22
CA LEU A 175 -7.73 -4.59 -7.34
C LEU A 175 -6.97 -3.65 -6.40
N HIS A 176 -6.78 -4.02 -5.13
CA HIS A 176 -6.10 -3.20 -4.14
C HIS A 176 -4.65 -2.90 -4.54
N LYS A 177 -3.92 -3.90 -5.07
CA LYS A 177 -2.54 -3.71 -5.52
C LYS A 177 -2.49 -2.89 -6.81
N VAL A 178 -3.27 -3.24 -7.84
CA VAL A 178 -3.24 -2.57 -9.15
C VAL A 178 -3.68 -1.12 -9.03
N CYS A 179 -4.86 -0.88 -8.42
CA CYS A 179 -5.35 0.47 -8.21
C CYS A 179 -4.48 1.24 -7.22
N GLY A 180 -3.87 0.59 -6.22
CA GLY A 180 -2.93 1.24 -5.30
C GLY A 180 -1.71 1.84 -6.01
N TYR A 181 -1.04 1.08 -6.88
CA TYR A 181 0.09 1.61 -7.67
C TYR A 181 -0.36 2.64 -8.71
N GLY A 182 -1.51 2.43 -9.36
CA GLY A 182 -2.07 3.40 -10.29
C GLY A 182 -2.38 4.73 -9.60
N LEU A 183 -2.96 4.67 -8.40
CA LEU A 183 -3.29 5.83 -7.58
C LEU A 183 -2.03 6.55 -7.09
N LEU A 184 -0.96 5.81 -6.74
CA LEU A 184 0.34 6.41 -6.43
C LEU A 184 0.87 7.24 -7.61
N ALA A 185 0.83 6.70 -8.83
CA ALA A 185 1.27 7.40 -10.03
C ALA A 185 0.43 8.63 -10.33
N VAL A 186 -0.91 8.53 -10.26
CA VAL A 186 -1.80 9.68 -10.44
C VAL A 186 -1.57 10.72 -9.34
N SER A 187 -1.33 10.31 -8.10
CA SER A 187 -1.05 11.25 -7.00
C SER A 187 0.24 12.06 -7.21
N ALA A 188 1.29 11.46 -7.79
CA ALA A 188 2.50 12.18 -8.16
C ALA A 188 2.21 13.29 -9.20
N LEU A 189 1.39 12.98 -10.22
CA LEU A 189 0.92 13.98 -11.19
C LEU A 189 0.07 15.07 -10.52
N THR A 190 -0.82 14.70 -9.59
CA THR A 190 -1.63 15.66 -8.81
C THR A 190 -0.76 16.59 -7.97
N LEU A 191 0.30 16.08 -7.34
CA LEU A 191 1.25 16.90 -6.57
C LEU A 191 2.01 17.88 -7.47
N VAL A 192 2.52 17.43 -8.61
CA VAL A 192 3.23 18.31 -9.56
C VAL A 192 2.31 19.41 -10.08
N THR A 193 1.11 19.05 -10.53
CA THR A 193 0.14 20.04 -11.01
C THR A 193 -0.34 21.00 -9.92
N GLY A 194 -0.38 20.55 -8.66
CA GLY A 194 -0.69 21.39 -7.50
C GLY A 194 0.41 22.39 -7.19
N LEU A 195 1.68 21.96 -7.23
CA LEU A 195 2.84 22.86 -7.07
C LEU A 195 2.86 23.94 -8.16
N LEU A 196 2.56 23.57 -9.40
CA LEU A 196 2.45 24.53 -10.51
C LEU A 196 1.27 25.49 -10.31
N ALA A 197 0.10 24.98 -9.91
CA ALA A 197 -1.09 25.80 -9.71
C ALA A 197 -0.96 26.78 -8.53
N ALA A 198 -0.18 26.43 -7.51
CA ALA A 198 0.10 27.29 -6.35
C ALA A 198 1.33 28.19 -6.53
N ASP A 199 1.96 28.16 -7.71
CA ASP A 199 3.23 28.82 -8.00
C ASP A 199 4.27 28.63 -6.89
N ALA A 200 4.48 27.35 -6.53
CA ALA A 200 5.31 26.96 -5.40
C ALA A 200 6.76 27.46 -5.55
N LEU A 201 7.46 27.57 -4.42
CA LEU A 201 8.88 27.92 -4.42
C LEU A 201 9.72 26.79 -5.03
N ASN A 202 10.81 27.14 -5.71
CA ASN A 202 11.65 26.16 -6.40
C ASN A 202 12.20 25.06 -5.49
N TRP A 203 12.55 25.38 -4.24
CA TRP A 203 13.03 24.37 -3.30
C TRP A 203 12.01 23.24 -3.03
N MET A 204 10.70 23.53 -3.12
CA MET A 204 9.65 22.57 -2.78
C MET A 204 9.61 21.42 -3.78
N TRP A 205 9.65 21.71 -5.08
CA TRP A 205 9.65 20.66 -6.11
C TRP A 205 10.98 19.90 -6.14
N VAL A 206 12.11 20.58 -5.89
CA VAL A 206 13.42 19.93 -5.79
C VAL A 206 13.44 18.95 -4.62
N ALA A 207 12.99 19.37 -3.44
CA ALA A 207 12.92 18.51 -2.26
C ALA A 207 11.99 17.30 -2.49
N LEU A 208 10.82 17.52 -3.11
CA LEU A 208 9.89 16.45 -3.44
C LEU A 208 10.51 15.48 -4.45
N LEU A 209 11.17 15.96 -5.50
CA LEU A 209 11.86 15.12 -6.48
C LEU A 209 12.96 14.27 -5.83
N LEU A 210 13.81 14.88 -5.01
CA LEU A 210 14.87 14.16 -4.28
C LEU A 210 14.27 13.07 -3.38
N TRP A 211 13.17 13.37 -2.68
CA TRP A 211 12.47 12.39 -1.87
C TRP A 211 11.94 11.20 -2.70
N TRP A 212 11.32 11.45 -3.85
CA TRP A 212 10.87 10.37 -4.74
C TRP A 212 12.02 9.54 -5.30
N LEU A 213 13.17 10.16 -5.59
CA LEU A 213 14.39 9.44 -5.98
C LEU A 213 14.90 8.54 -4.85
N VAL A 214 14.84 9.00 -3.59
CA VAL A 214 15.15 8.16 -2.42
C VAL A 214 14.18 6.98 -2.33
N CYS A 215 12.87 7.21 -2.45
CA CYS A 215 11.89 6.12 -2.45
C CYS A 215 12.14 5.11 -3.58
N ALA A 216 12.47 5.58 -4.78
CA ALA A 216 12.78 4.72 -5.92
C ALA A 216 14.07 3.92 -5.70
N ALA A 217 15.13 4.55 -5.19
CA ALA A 217 16.39 3.88 -4.87
C ALA A 217 16.17 2.80 -3.80
N VAL A 218 15.45 3.11 -2.73
CA VAL A 218 15.07 2.13 -1.69
C VAL A 218 14.27 0.99 -2.30
N PHE A 219 13.26 1.28 -3.12
CA PHE A 219 12.46 0.26 -3.80
C PHE A 219 13.34 -0.69 -4.61
N ILE A 220 14.23 -0.14 -5.45
CA ILE A 220 15.13 -0.91 -6.32
C ILE A 220 16.06 -1.79 -5.48
N VAL A 221 16.71 -1.22 -4.46
CA VAL A 221 17.64 -1.96 -3.58
C VAL A 221 16.93 -3.12 -2.89
N LEU A 222 15.79 -2.89 -2.23
CA LEU A 222 15.07 -3.93 -1.51
C LEU A 222 14.48 -4.99 -2.47
N GLN A 223 14.09 -4.57 -3.68
CA GLN A 223 13.61 -5.46 -4.73
C GLN A 223 14.71 -6.38 -5.26
N HIS A 224 15.92 -5.86 -5.49
CA HIS A 224 17.08 -6.66 -5.89
C HIS A 224 17.54 -7.62 -4.79
N GLN A 225 17.45 -7.21 -3.51
CA GLN A 225 17.70 -8.07 -2.36
C GLN A 225 16.64 -9.17 -2.15
N GLY A 226 15.57 -9.17 -2.96
CA GLY A 226 14.55 -10.21 -2.93
C GLY A 226 13.59 -10.13 -1.75
N GLN A 227 13.53 -8.99 -1.05
CA GLN A 227 12.69 -8.79 0.14
C GLN A 227 11.19 -8.73 -0.16
N ALA A 228 10.79 -8.66 -1.43
CA ALA A 228 9.39 -8.72 -1.84
C ALA A 228 8.82 -10.15 -1.73
N ILE A 229 8.69 -10.66 -0.52
CA ILE A 229 8.12 -11.99 -0.25
C ILE A 229 6.59 -11.95 -0.45
N ASP A 230 6.06 -13.03 -1.02
CA ASP A 230 4.63 -13.23 -1.19
C ASP A 230 3.86 -13.15 0.14
N CYS A 231 2.72 -12.47 0.11
CA CYS A 231 1.92 -12.22 1.32
C CYS A 231 1.42 -13.53 1.94
N TYR A 232 1.02 -14.48 1.11
CA TYR A 232 0.52 -15.76 1.58
C TYR A 232 1.62 -16.54 2.33
N GLN A 233 2.82 -16.63 1.76
CA GLN A 233 3.95 -17.33 2.40
C GLN A 233 4.47 -16.63 3.66
N ALA A 234 4.44 -15.30 3.71
CA ALA A 234 4.82 -14.56 4.91
C ALA A 234 3.89 -14.87 6.10
N ILE A 235 2.63 -15.20 5.84
CA ILE A 235 1.60 -15.45 6.86
C ILE A 235 1.46 -16.94 7.18
N TRP A 236 1.41 -17.80 6.16
CA TRP A 236 1.05 -19.22 6.31
C TRP A 236 2.22 -20.19 6.09
N GLY A 237 3.35 -19.71 5.58
CA GLY A 237 4.54 -20.51 5.33
C GLY A 237 4.63 -21.06 3.91
N ILE A 238 5.65 -21.91 3.71
CA ILE A 238 6.12 -22.33 2.37
C ILE A 238 5.57 -23.68 1.91
N ASP A 239 4.76 -24.36 2.72
CA ASP A 239 4.22 -25.68 2.39
C ASP A 239 3.39 -25.62 1.10
N GLU A 240 3.80 -26.38 0.10
CA GLU A 240 3.17 -26.43 -1.23
C GLU A 240 1.76 -27.03 -1.19
N ALA A 241 1.43 -27.77 -0.13
CA ALA A 241 0.08 -28.27 0.10
C ALA A 241 -0.92 -27.17 0.44
N LEU A 242 -0.49 -25.98 0.90
CA LEU A 242 -1.37 -24.89 1.27
C LEU A 242 -2.09 -24.29 0.05
N PRO A 243 -3.41 -23.98 0.14
CA PRO A 243 -4.22 -23.51 -0.99
C PRO A 243 -3.60 -22.34 -1.78
N GLY A 244 -3.11 -21.32 -1.07
CA GLY A 244 -2.55 -20.12 -1.73
C GLY A 244 -1.18 -20.33 -2.36
N ASN A 245 -0.42 -21.35 -1.94
CA ASN A 245 0.86 -21.70 -2.54
C ASN A 245 0.69 -22.42 -3.89
N ARG A 246 -0.48 -23.01 -4.16
CA ARG A 246 -0.82 -23.65 -5.46
C ARG A 246 -1.20 -22.64 -6.56
N MET A 247 -1.49 -21.40 -6.18
CA MET A 247 -1.82 -20.32 -7.12
C MET A 247 -0.58 -19.58 -7.59
N LYS A 248 -0.66 -18.73 -8.63
CA LYS A 248 0.41 -17.76 -8.91
C LYS A 248 0.40 -16.63 -7.86
N PRO A 249 1.57 -16.07 -7.48
CA PRO A 249 1.63 -14.95 -6.55
C PRO A 249 0.85 -13.74 -7.09
N ILE A 250 0.06 -13.10 -6.23
CA ILE A 250 -0.74 -11.94 -6.61
C ILE A 250 0.07 -10.67 -6.38
N GLY A 251 0.29 -9.91 -7.46
CA GLY A 251 0.85 -8.57 -7.42
C GLY A 251 1.84 -8.31 -8.55
N TRP A 252 2.25 -7.05 -8.64
CA TRP A 252 3.10 -6.58 -9.72
C TRP A 252 4.58 -6.95 -9.48
N TRP A 253 5.17 -7.58 -10.51
CA TRP A 253 6.57 -7.97 -10.76
C TRP A 253 7.53 -8.16 -9.58
N GLY A 254 8.31 -9.26 -9.59
CA GLY A 254 9.40 -9.45 -8.63
C GLY A 254 8.98 -9.91 -7.23
N ILE A 255 7.74 -10.36 -7.05
CA ILE A 255 7.31 -11.06 -5.83
C ILE A 255 7.96 -12.45 -5.82
N ARG A 256 8.66 -12.78 -4.74
CA ARG A 256 9.37 -14.05 -4.57
C ARG A 256 8.57 -15.02 -3.73
N ARG A 257 8.61 -16.28 -4.16
CA ARG A 257 8.15 -17.43 -3.39
C ARG A 257 9.28 -18.43 -3.21
N TYR A 258 9.25 -19.14 -2.10
CA TYR A 258 10.22 -20.15 -1.76
C TYR A 258 9.52 -21.48 -1.50
N SER A 259 10.22 -22.57 -1.78
CA SER A 259 9.87 -23.93 -1.41
C SER A 259 10.90 -24.45 -0.40
N SER A 260 10.63 -25.63 0.17
CA SER A 260 11.58 -26.30 1.07
C SER A 260 12.97 -26.47 0.44
N ALA A 261 13.03 -26.59 -0.89
CA ALA A 261 14.29 -26.76 -1.63
C ALA A 261 15.13 -25.48 -1.75
N ASN A 262 14.51 -24.29 -1.76
CA ASN A 262 15.21 -23.04 -2.04
C ASN A 262 15.08 -21.96 -0.94
N VAL A 263 14.40 -22.28 0.17
CA VAL A 263 14.22 -21.36 1.30
C VAL A 263 15.54 -20.86 1.90
N ALA A 264 16.61 -21.65 1.79
CA ALA A 264 17.96 -21.24 2.22
C ALA A 264 18.48 -20.00 1.48
N ALA A 265 17.94 -19.68 0.30
CA ALA A 265 18.27 -18.49 -0.48
C ALA A 265 17.36 -17.28 -0.18
N ALA A 266 16.36 -17.42 0.71
CA ALA A 266 15.48 -16.32 1.06
C ALA A 266 16.23 -15.22 1.83
N PRO A 267 15.86 -13.94 1.69
CA PRO A 267 16.45 -12.88 2.51
C PRO A 267 16.10 -13.14 3.98
N TYR A 268 17.11 -12.99 4.84
CA TYR A 268 17.11 -13.40 6.25
C TYR A 268 17.09 -14.92 6.51
N PRO A 269 17.89 -15.75 5.81
CA PRO A 269 18.00 -17.16 6.16
C PRO A 269 18.97 -17.25 7.34
N ARG A 270 18.51 -17.36 8.60
CA ARG A 270 19.49 -17.58 9.67
C ARG A 270 19.89 -19.04 9.77
N ARG A 271 21.17 -19.23 9.44
CA ARG A 271 22.07 -20.36 9.69
C ARG A 271 21.70 -21.09 10.97
N ALA A 272 21.72 -22.43 10.89
CA ALA A 272 21.65 -23.32 12.04
C ALA A 272 22.48 -22.74 13.19
N ARG A 273 21.86 -22.51 14.35
CA ARG A 273 22.66 -22.34 15.57
C ARG A 273 23.41 -23.66 15.70
N GLY A 274 24.74 -23.61 15.62
CA GLY A 274 25.57 -24.71 16.06
C GLY A 274 25.12 -25.10 17.47
N GLY A 275 24.95 -26.41 17.68
CA GLY A 275 24.69 -26.98 19.00
C GLY A 275 25.80 -26.67 19.98
#